data_AF-A0A939U9Q4-F1
#
_entry.id   AF-A0A939U9Q4-F1
#
_cell.length_a   1.000
_cell.length_b   1.000
_cell.length_c   1.000
_cell.angle_alpha   90.00
_cell.angle_beta   90.00
_cell.angle_gamma   90.00
#
_symmetry.space_group_name_H-M   'P 1'
#
loop_
_entity.id
_entity.type
_entity.pdbx_description
1 polymer ?
#
loop_
_entity_poly.entity_id
_entity_poly.type
_entity_poly.pdbx_seq_one_letter_code
_entity_poly.pdbx_strand_id
1 'polypeptide(L)'
;NIWALALIAVSIYTLFGIFQSDNTKGKIVNGAVTAALWCGAIAIYRGLPSPLDIQPQLFQQFNPFFVVALTPVSMAIFSALASKGKEPSAPRKIALGMLVAAVGYLIMILASVGQPSPASIQGTVSPDPVIPQWLMGTYLTLTFAELLLSPMGISFVSKVAPPKVKGLMMGLWFAATAVGNYLSSIPGLLWEKVPLWANWALLMGLCLIAAAMMFAMLRKIEAATAE
;
A
#
# COMPACT_ATOMS: atom_id res chain seq x y z
N ASN A 1 18.53 -3.21 -3.00
CA ASN A 1 19.14 -4.39 -2.34
C ASN A 1 18.19 -4.84 -1.25
N ILE A 2 17.69 -6.08 -1.33
CA ILE A 2 16.65 -6.60 -0.42
C ILE A 2 17.11 -6.68 1.03
N TRP A 3 18.39 -6.98 1.27
CA TRP A 3 18.95 -7.07 2.62
C TRP A 3 19.03 -5.72 3.30
N ALA A 4 19.43 -4.67 2.57
CA ALA A 4 19.40 -3.31 3.10
C ALA A 4 17.97 -2.88 3.47
N LEU A 5 16.99 -3.18 2.60
CA LEU A 5 15.58 -2.88 2.87
C LEU A 5 15.03 -3.67 4.07
N ALA A 6 15.41 -4.95 4.22
CA ALA A 6 15.03 -5.75 5.37
C ALA A 6 15.58 -5.16 6.68
N LEU A 7 16.86 -4.77 6.72
CA LEU A 7 17.45 -4.13 7.89
C LEU A 7 16.74 -2.82 8.25
N ILE A 8 16.41 -2.00 7.24
CA ILE A 8 15.66 -0.76 7.44
C ILE A 8 14.25 -1.06 7.98
N ALA A 9 13.54 -2.04 7.42
CA ALA A 9 12.20 -2.41 7.88
C ALA A 9 12.20 -2.88 9.34
N VAL A 10 13.16 -3.72 9.74
CA VAL A 10 13.32 -4.17 11.12
C VAL A 10 13.69 -2.99 12.04
N SER A 11 14.51 -2.06 11.56
CA SER A 11 14.90 -0.88 12.34
C SER A 11 13.72 0.01 12.71
N ILE A 12 12.66 0.04 11.89
CA ILE A 12 11.45 0.81 12.19
C ILE A 12 10.72 0.18 13.40
N TYR A 13 10.64 -1.15 13.49
CA TYR A 13 10.02 -1.80 14.65
C TYR A 13 10.80 -1.53 15.93
N THR A 14 12.13 -1.63 15.89
CA THR A 14 12.97 -1.35 17.05
C THR A 14 12.89 0.12 17.44
N LEU A 15 12.80 1.05 16.48
CA LEU A 15 12.58 2.47 16.71
C LEU A 15 11.25 2.72 17.45
N PHE A 16 10.15 2.13 16.98
CA PHE A 16 8.86 2.21 17.68
C PHE A 16 8.91 1.56 19.07
N GLY A 17 9.70 0.49 19.23
CA GLY A 17 9.97 -0.14 20.53
C GLY A 17 10.67 0.78 21.53
N ILE A 18 11.43 1.79 21.10
CA ILE A 18 12.00 2.82 21.99
C ILE A 18 10.89 3.66 22.62
N PHE A 19 9.87 4.02 21.84
CA PHE A 19 8.76 4.84 22.31
C PHE A 19 7.75 4.06 23.15
N GLN A 20 7.59 2.76 22.90
CA GLN A 20 6.64 1.90 23.63
C GLN A 20 7.20 1.28 24.91
N SER A 21 8.52 1.27 25.11
CA SER A 21 9.11 0.66 26.31
C SER A 21 9.05 1.59 27.52
N ASP A 22 8.45 1.14 28.62
CA ASP A 22 8.39 1.90 29.88
C ASP A 22 9.73 1.91 30.64
N ASN A 23 10.59 0.91 30.39
CA ASN A 23 11.85 0.72 31.11
C ASN A 23 13.04 1.35 30.37
N THR A 24 13.90 2.09 31.09
CA THR A 24 15.14 2.68 30.55
C THR A 24 16.05 1.64 29.88
N LYS A 25 16.13 0.43 30.44
CA LYS A 25 16.89 -0.68 29.83
C LYS A 25 16.33 -1.09 28.47
N GLY A 26 15.00 -1.15 28.33
CA GLY A 26 14.35 -1.50 27.06
C GLY A 26 14.55 -0.43 25.99
N LYS A 27 14.50 0.86 26.38
CA LYS A 27 14.82 1.98 25.47
C LYS A 27 16.27 1.91 24.97
N ILE A 28 17.22 1.61 25.85
CA ILE A 28 18.65 1.49 25.49
C ILE A 28 18.87 0.31 24.54
N VAL A 29 18.30 -0.86 24.84
CA VAL A 29 18.44 -2.06 23.98
C VAL A 29 17.86 -1.78 22.59
N ASN A 30 16.64 -1.24 22.51
CA ASN A 30 16.01 -0.91 21.23
C ASN A 30 16.79 0.17 20.46
N GLY A 31 17.36 1.16 21.15
CA GLY A 31 18.24 2.16 20.56
C GLY A 31 19.53 1.56 19.99
N ALA A 32 20.19 0.69 20.75
CA ALA A 32 21.42 0.02 20.32
C ALA A 32 21.18 -0.90 19.11
N VAL A 33 20.09 -1.69 19.13
CA VAL A 33 19.71 -2.56 18.01
C VAL A 33 19.38 -1.71 16.76
N THR A 34 18.66 -0.60 16.93
CA THR A 34 18.35 0.31 15.81
C THR A 34 19.65 0.84 15.18
N ALA A 35 20.59 1.32 15.99
CA ALA A 35 21.88 1.81 15.49
C ALA A 35 22.68 0.72 14.77
N ALA A 36 22.71 -0.51 15.30
CA ALA A 36 23.39 -1.63 14.65
C ALA A 36 22.78 -1.98 13.28
N LEU A 37 21.45 -1.98 13.18
CA LEU A 37 20.74 -2.22 11.92
C LEU A 37 21.05 -1.14 10.87
N TRP A 38 21.09 0.13 11.27
CA TRP A 38 21.48 1.25 10.40
C TRP A 38 22.94 1.17 9.96
N CYS A 39 23.86 0.81 10.86
CA CYS A 39 25.26 0.57 10.49
C CYS A 39 25.38 -0.57 9.46
N GLY A 40 24.64 -1.67 9.64
CA GLY A 40 24.59 -2.76 8.67
C GLY A 40 24.05 -2.32 7.31
N ALA A 41 22.97 -1.52 7.29
CA ALA A 41 22.41 -0.98 6.06
C ALA A 41 23.39 -0.04 5.33
N ILE A 42 24.11 0.81 6.07
CA ILE A 42 25.13 1.71 5.51
C ILE A 42 26.32 0.91 4.97
N ALA A 43 26.76 -0.14 5.65
CA ALA A 43 27.83 -1.00 5.18
C ALA A 43 27.45 -1.69 3.85
N ILE A 44 26.21 -2.20 3.74
CA ILE A 44 25.69 -2.76 2.49
C ILE A 44 25.64 -1.68 1.40
N TYR A 45 25.16 -0.48 1.73
CA TYR A 45 25.08 0.64 0.78
C TYR A 45 26.45 1.01 0.21
N ARG A 46 27.49 1.07 1.06
CA ARG A 46 28.87 1.36 0.64
C ARG A 46 29.51 0.25 -0.20
N GLY A 47 29.02 -0.98 -0.09
CA GLY A 47 29.48 -2.12 -0.88
C GLY A 47 28.75 -2.30 -2.22
N LEU A 48 27.81 -1.41 -2.56
CA LEU A 48 27.07 -1.50 -3.83
C LEU A 48 27.95 -1.04 -5.00
N PRO A 49 27.94 -1.76 -6.14
CA PRO A 49 28.64 -1.32 -7.34
C PRO A 49 28.00 -0.05 -7.91
N SER A 50 28.85 0.86 -8.40
CA SER A 50 28.46 2.04 -9.19
C SER A 50 28.93 1.82 -10.64
N PRO A 51 28.06 1.75 -11.66
CA PRO A 51 26.64 2.11 -11.69
C PRO A 51 25.67 1.00 -11.24
N LEU A 52 24.50 1.41 -10.76
CA LEU A 52 23.41 0.52 -10.37
C LEU A 52 22.51 0.22 -11.59
N ASP A 53 22.49 -1.04 -12.02
CA ASP A 53 21.51 -1.51 -13.01
C ASP A 53 20.15 -1.76 -12.32
N ILE A 54 19.21 -0.83 -12.50
CA ILE A 54 17.90 -0.88 -11.85
C ILE A 54 16.92 -1.64 -12.74
N GLN A 55 16.75 -2.91 -12.45
CA GLN A 55 15.79 -3.77 -13.14
C GLN A 55 14.36 -3.53 -12.62
N PRO A 56 13.32 -3.56 -13.49
CA PRO A 56 11.93 -3.35 -13.08
C PRO A 56 11.44 -4.32 -11.99
N GLN A 57 11.95 -5.55 -11.98
CA GLN A 57 11.60 -6.58 -11.00
C GLN A 57 12.00 -6.17 -9.57
N LEU A 58 13.04 -5.34 -9.42
CA LEU A 58 13.47 -4.83 -8.13
C LEU A 58 12.40 -3.94 -7.48
N PHE A 59 11.45 -3.36 -8.23
CA PHE A 59 10.42 -2.53 -7.62
C PHE A 59 9.37 -3.33 -6.85
N GLN A 60 9.19 -4.62 -7.15
CA GLN A 60 8.20 -5.46 -6.45
C GLN A 60 8.52 -5.64 -4.96
N GLN A 61 9.80 -5.55 -4.57
CA GLN A 61 10.22 -5.66 -3.18
C GLN A 61 9.78 -4.47 -2.31
N PHE A 62 9.40 -3.33 -2.91
CA PHE A 62 8.95 -2.16 -2.16
C PHE A 62 7.58 -2.37 -1.51
N ASN A 63 6.68 -3.14 -2.12
CA ASN A 63 5.37 -3.41 -1.51
C ASN A 63 5.50 -4.12 -0.14
N PRO A 64 6.14 -5.31 -0.02
CA PRO A 64 6.30 -5.96 1.28
C PRO A 64 7.16 -5.14 2.25
N PHE A 65 8.16 -4.40 1.76
CA PHE A 65 8.93 -3.46 2.58
C PHE A 65 8.03 -2.38 3.21
N PHE A 66 7.20 -1.71 2.42
CA PHE A 66 6.30 -0.66 2.90
C PHE A 66 5.20 -1.21 3.80
N VAL A 67 4.69 -2.43 3.56
CA VAL A 67 3.72 -3.07 4.46
C VAL A 67 4.32 -3.18 5.87
N VAL A 68 5.52 -3.75 5.98
CA VAL A 68 6.20 -3.93 7.27
C VAL A 68 6.53 -2.57 7.89
N ALA A 69 7.11 -1.65 7.12
CA ALA A 69 7.50 -0.32 7.59
C ALA A 69 6.30 0.55 8.06
N LEU A 70 5.19 0.51 7.34
CA LEU A 70 4.02 1.38 7.60
C LEU A 70 3.01 0.77 8.56
N THR A 71 3.07 -0.54 8.85
CA THR A 71 2.19 -1.17 9.85
C THR A 71 2.25 -0.48 11.23
N PRO A 72 3.42 -0.30 11.87
CA PRO A 72 3.48 0.37 13.17
C PRO A 72 3.05 1.85 13.09
N VAL A 73 3.37 2.54 11.99
CA VAL A 73 2.95 3.93 11.74
C VAL A 73 1.43 4.03 11.66
N SER A 74 0.79 3.14 10.90
CA SER A 74 -0.65 3.10 10.73
C SER A 74 -1.36 2.80 12.05
N MET A 75 -0.85 1.84 12.82
CA MET A 75 -1.37 1.55 14.17
C MET A 75 -1.25 2.77 15.10
N ALA A 76 -0.13 3.49 15.07
CA ALA A 76 0.06 4.70 15.88
C ALA A 76 -0.94 5.81 15.49
N ILE A 77 -1.15 6.03 14.20
CA ILE A 77 -2.13 7.02 13.70
C ILE A 77 -3.54 6.67 14.19
N PHE A 78 -3.98 5.42 14.04
CA PHE A 78 -5.31 5.00 14.46
C PHE A 78 -5.47 4.95 15.97
N SER A 79 -4.44 4.55 16.72
CA SER A 79 -4.44 4.61 18.18
C SER A 79 -4.57 6.05 18.69
N ALA A 80 -3.88 7.00 18.06
CA ALA A 80 -4.00 8.42 18.38
C ALA A 80 -5.38 9.03 18.00
N LEU A 81 -6.04 8.50 16.97
CA LEU A 81 -7.41 8.87 16.62
C LEU A 81 -8.42 8.27 17.61
N ALA A 82 -8.19 7.03 18.06
CA ALA A 82 -9.00 6.35 19.06
C ALA A 82 -8.92 7.04 20.43
N SER A 83 -7.72 7.46 20.86
CA SER A 83 -7.56 8.21 22.12
C SER A 83 -8.26 9.57 22.12
N LYS A 84 -8.54 10.13 20.92
CA LYS A 84 -9.32 11.36 20.73
C LYS A 84 -10.83 11.11 20.55
N GLY A 85 -11.29 9.87 20.66
CA GLY A 85 -12.70 9.49 20.45
C GLY A 85 -13.20 9.70 19.01
N LYS A 86 -12.29 9.89 18.04
CA LYS A 86 -12.61 10.11 16.63
C LYS A 86 -12.22 8.92 15.76
N GLU A 87 -12.31 7.71 16.31
CA GLU A 87 -11.95 6.52 15.55
C GLU A 87 -12.92 6.39 14.36
N PRO A 88 -12.42 6.40 13.11
CA PRO A 88 -13.28 6.16 11.96
C PRO A 88 -13.85 4.74 12.01
N SER A 89 -15.12 4.56 11.65
CA SER A 89 -15.72 3.24 11.52
C SER A 89 -14.94 2.37 10.51
N ALA A 90 -15.00 1.04 10.66
CA ALA A 90 -14.30 0.13 9.74
C ALA A 90 -14.66 0.37 8.26
N PRO A 91 -15.94 0.56 7.89
CA PRO A 91 -16.32 0.92 6.51
C PRO A 91 -15.72 2.26 6.05
N ARG A 92 -15.57 3.23 6.96
CA ARG A 92 -14.99 4.54 6.65
C ARG A 92 -13.48 4.46 6.42
N LYS A 93 -12.75 3.62 7.18
CA LYS A 93 -11.33 3.35 6.92
C LYS A 93 -11.13 2.69 5.54
N ILE A 94 -12.02 1.76 5.17
CA ILE A 94 -12.03 1.12 3.84
C ILE A 94 -12.31 2.17 2.74
N ALA A 95 -13.30 3.04 2.92
CA ALA A 95 -13.60 4.14 2.00
C ALA A 95 -12.41 5.10 1.79
N LEU A 96 -11.72 5.46 2.89
CA LEU A 96 -10.51 6.26 2.85
C LEU A 96 -9.38 5.54 2.09
N GLY A 97 -9.21 4.23 2.31
CA GLY A 97 -8.26 3.41 1.57
C GLY A 97 -8.44 3.48 0.05
N MET A 98 -9.68 3.41 -0.44
CA MET A 98 -9.95 3.55 -1.88
C MET A 98 -9.65 4.95 -2.42
N LEU A 99 -9.87 6.01 -1.62
CA LEU A 99 -9.46 7.37 -2.01
C LEU A 99 -7.93 7.50 -2.08
N VAL A 100 -7.20 6.93 -1.12
CA VAL A 100 -5.73 6.89 -1.14
C VAL A 100 -5.25 6.10 -2.37
N ALA A 101 -5.91 4.99 -2.73
CA ALA A 101 -5.59 4.24 -3.93
C ALA A 101 -5.78 5.09 -5.20
N ALA A 102 -6.86 5.89 -5.27
CA ALA A 102 -7.08 6.83 -6.36
C ALA A 102 -5.97 7.90 -6.45
N VAL A 103 -5.46 8.38 -5.30
CA VAL A 103 -4.29 9.28 -5.27
C VAL A 103 -3.04 8.57 -5.79
N GLY A 104 -2.84 7.29 -5.47
CA GLY A 104 -1.74 6.48 -6.04
C GLY A 104 -1.80 6.42 -7.56
N TYR A 105 -2.99 6.21 -8.14
CA TYR A 105 -3.15 6.25 -9.59
C TYR A 105 -3.03 7.66 -10.17
N LEU A 106 -3.41 8.71 -9.43
CA LEU A 106 -3.17 10.09 -9.85
C LEU A 106 -1.67 10.39 -9.99
N ILE A 107 -0.83 9.90 -9.08
CA ILE A 107 0.64 10.00 -9.18
C ILE A 107 1.12 9.34 -10.48
N MET A 108 0.58 8.18 -10.84
CA MET A 108 0.91 7.49 -12.10
C MET A 108 0.45 8.25 -13.34
N ILE A 109 -0.72 8.88 -13.30
CA ILE A 109 -1.21 9.74 -14.39
C ILE A 109 -0.23 10.88 -14.61
N LEU A 110 0.12 11.61 -13.55
CA LEU A 110 1.06 12.74 -13.60
C LEU A 110 2.44 12.33 -14.11
N ALA A 111 2.95 11.18 -13.65
CA ALA A 111 4.21 10.61 -14.13
C ALA A 111 4.15 10.18 -15.61
N SER A 112 2.95 9.89 -16.13
CA SER A 112 2.73 9.47 -17.52
C SER A 112 2.43 10.64 -18.47
N VAL A 113 2.25 11.86 -17.97
CA VAL A 113 2.03 13.04 -18.82
C VAL A 113 3.31 13.35 -19.59
N GLY A 114 3.21 13.41 -20.92
CA GLY A 114 4.35 13.68 -21.81
C GLY A 114 5.22 12.47 -22.15
N GLN A 115 4.87 11.27 -21.64
CA GLN A 115 5.56 10.04 -22.03
C GLN A 115 4.98 9.44 -23.32
N PRO A 116 5.81 8.91 -24.23
CA PRO A 116 5.33 8.27 -25.44
C PRO A 116 4.51 7.03 -25.11
N SER A 117 3.49 6.74 -25.92
CA SER A 117 2.67 5.54 -25.70
C SER A 117 3.50 4.27 -25.93
N PRO A 118 3.26 3.17 -25.19
CA PRO A 118 4.00 1.92 -25.36
C PRO A 118 3.99 1.40 -26.80
N ALA A 119 2.89 1.64 -27.53
CA ALA A 119 2.76 1.31 -28.95
C ALA A 119 3.73 2.09 -29.86
N SER A 120 4.07 3.34 -29.51
CA SER A 120 5.03 4.15 -30.27
C SER A 120 6.48 3.74 -30.05
N ILE A 121 6.76 3.03 -28.95
CA ILE A 121 8.11 2.63 -28.54
C ILE A 121 8.37 1.13 -28.82
N GLN A 122 7.37 0.38 -29.30
CA GLN A 122 7.47 -1.07 -29.59
C GLN A 122 8.11 -1.90 -28.44
N GLY A 123 7.84 -1.51 -27.19
CA GLY A 123 8.41 -2.17 -26.02
C GLY A 123 9.88 -1.86 -25.71
N THR A 124 10.50 -0.91 -26.42
CA THR A 124 11.81 -0.37 -26.05
C THR A 124 11.70 0.67 -24.93
N VAL A 125 12.84 1.04 -24.32
CA VAL A 125 12.88 2.03 -23.23
C VAL A 125 12.58 3.42 -23.81
N SER A 126 11.70 4.17 -23.13
CA SER A 126 11.40 5.57 -23.50
C SER A 126 12.70 6.38 -23.62
N PRO A 127 12.86 7.25 -24.64
CA PRO A 127 14.03 8.11 -24.79
C PRO A 127 14.27 9.01 -23.56
N ASP A 128 13.18 9.39 -22.87
CA ASP A 128 13.20 10.16 -21.63
C ASP A 128 12.58 9.35 -20.48
N PRO A 129 13.35 8.47 -19.81
CA PRO A 129 12.82 7.64 -18.73
C PRO A 129 12.44 8.49 -17.52
N VAL A 130 11.27 8.20 -16.95
CA VAL A 130 10.79 8.86 -15.74
C VAL A 130 11.66 8.48 -14.54
N ILE A 131 11.85 9.42 -13.61
CA ILE A 131 12.64 9.20 -12.39
C ILE A 131 12.00 8.07 -11.55
N PRO A 132 12.77 7.05 -11.12
CA PRO A 132 12.32 5.94 -10.27
C PRO A 132 11.49 6.31 -9.03
N GLN A 133 11.67 7.53 -8.52
CA GLN A 133 10.98 8.06 -7.35
C GLN A 133 9.45 8.14 -7.53
N TRP A 134 8.97 8.37 -8.75
CA TRP A 134 7.54 8.38 -9.04
C TRP A 134 6.93 7.00 -8.79
N LEU A 135 7.58 5.94 -9.27
CA LEU A 135 7.12 4.58 -9.08
C LEU A 135 7.21 4.15 -7.61
N MET A 136 8.31 4.50 -6.92
CA MET A 136 8.43 4.27 -5.47
C MET A 136 7.33 4.98 -4.68
N GLY A 137 6.98 6.22 -5.04
CA GLY A 137 5.90 7.00 -4.43
C GLY A 137 4.51 6.39 -4.67
N THR A 138 4.27 5.85 -5.86
CA THR A 138 3.04 5.08 -6.16
C THR A 138 2.95 3.83 -5.30
N TYR A 139 4.02 3.03 -5.21
CA TYR A 139 4.05 1.85 -4.33
C TYR A 139 3.78 2.21 -2.87
N LEU A 140 4.42 3.28 -2.36
CA LEU A 140 4.18 3.76 -1.00
C LEU A 140 2.70 4.09 -0.78
N THR A 141 2.10 4.84 -1.69
CA THR A 141 0.71 5.30 -1.58
C THR A 141 -0.28 4.13 -1.69
N LEU A 142 -0.08 3.23 -2.67
CA LEU A 142 -0.93 2.05 -2.86
C LEU A 142 -0.78 1.05 -1.70
N THR A 143 0.42 0.87 -1.15
CA THR A 143 0.61 0.02 0.03
C THR A 143 -0.05 0.64 1.27
N PHE A 144 -0.01 1.97 1.42
CA PHE A 144 -0.76 2.62 2.49
C PHE A 144 -2.28 2.41 2.33
N ALA A 145 -2.80 2.50 1.10
CA ALA A 145 -4.20 2.13 0.81
C ALA A 145 -4.50 0.66 1.14
N GLU A 146 -3.59 -0.26 0.80
CA GLU A 146 -3.70 -1.69 1.09
C GLU A 146 -3.83 -1.96 2.59
N LEU A 147 -2.99 -1.30 3.42
CA LEU A 147 -3.05 -1.41 4.88
C LEU A 147 -4.40 -0.96 5.46
N LEU A 148 -5.12 -0.06 4.79
CA LEU A 148 -6.45 0.38 5.20
C LEU A 148 -7.56 -0.58 4.74
N LEU A 149 -7.32 -1.34 3.68
CA LEU A 149 -8.30 -2.21 3.04
C LEU A 149 -8.21 -3.66 3.52
N SER A 150 -7.03 -4.28 3.48
CA SER A 150 -6.88 -5.73 3.63
C SER A 150 -7.16 -6.25 5.05
N PRO A 151 -6.60 -5.70 6.15
CA PRO A 151 -6.94 -6.18 7.50
C PRO A 151 -8.36 -5.77 7.92
N MET A 152 -8.79 -4.57 7.52
CA MET A 152 -10.10 -4.04 7.87
C MET A 152 -11.23 -4.75 7.15
N GLY A 153 -11.03 -5.10 5.87
CA GLY A 153 -12.01 -5.81 5.05
C GLY A 153 -12.30 -7.21 5.57
N ILE A 154 -11.25 -7.98 5.89
CA ILE A 154 -11.40 -9.31 6.49
C ILE A 154 -12.08 -9.22 7.86
N SER A 155 -11.69 -8.25 8.69
CA SER A 155 -12.34 -8.02 9.99
C SER A 155 -13.83 -7.69 9.82
N PHE A 156 -14.16 -6.82 8.88
CA PHE A 156 -15.54 -6.41 8.59
C PHE A 156 -16.40 -7.58 8.10
N VAL A 157 -15.93 -8.35 7.11
CA VAL A 157 -16.63 -9.55 6.63
C VAL A 157 -16.86 -10.54 7.77
N SER A 158 -15.88 -10.71 8.66
CA SER A 158 -16.00 -11.61 9.80
C SER A 158 -17.02 -11.17 10.85
N LYS A 159 -17.24 -9.86 10.99
CA LYS A 159 -18.17 -9.25 11.97
C LYS A 159 -19.61 -9.23 11.44
N VAL A 160 -19.79 -9.00 10.14
CA VAL A 160 -21.11 -8.92 9.50
C VAL A 160 -21.63 -10.32 9.10
N ALA A 161 -20.75 -11.31 9.00
CA ALA A 161 -21.16 -12.66 8.61
C ALA A 161 -21.99 -13.37 9.72
N PRO A 162 -23.14 -13.97 9.37
CA PRO A 162 -23.90 -14.79 10.31
C PRO A 162 -23.08 -15.99 10.81
N PRO A 163 -23.20 -16.40 12.10
CA PRO A 163 -22.35 -17.44 12.70
C PRO A 163 -22.33 -18.76 11.92
N LYS A 164 -23.45 -19.11 11.27
CA LYS A 164 -23.63 -20.36 10.52
C LYS A 164 -22.94 -20.36 9.14
N VAL A 165 -22.63 -19.19 8.57
CA VAL A 165 -22.06 -19.05 7.21
C VAL A 165 -20.78 -18.22 7.17
N LYS A 166 -20.11 -18.04 8.32
CA LYS A 166 -18.88 -17.26 8.44
C LYS A 166 -17.77 -17.73 7.49
N GLY A 167 -17.62 -19.04 7.33
CA GLY A 167 -16.67 -19.63 6.38
C GLY A 167 -16.98 -19.30 4.92
N LEU A 168 -18.26 -19.31 4.53
CA LEU A 168 -18.70 -18.98 3.17
C LEU A 168 -18.45 -17.50 2.85
N MET A 169 -18.73 -16.59 3.79
CA MET A 169 -18.50 -15.15 3.61
C MET A 169 -17.01 -14.82 3.45
N MET A 170 -16.13 -15.50 4.20
CA MET A 170 -14.68 -15.40 3.99
C MET A 170 -14.25 -15.97 2.64
N GLY A 171 -14.85 -17.08 2.20
CA GLY A 171 -14.64 -17.63 0.86
C GLY A 171 -15.01 -16.63 -0.24
N LEU A 172 -16.14 -15.91 -0.09
CA LEU A 172 -16.56 -14.86 -1.02
C LEU A 172 -15.58 -13.68 -1.06
N TRP A 173 -15.00 -13.31 0.08
CA TRP A 173 -13.96 -12.28 0.12
C TRP A 173 -12.73 -12.69 -0.72
N PHE A 174 -12.24 -13.92 -0.55
CA PHE A 174 -11.12 -14.41 -1.36
C PHE A 174 -11.50 -14.58 -2.84
N ALA A 175 -12.73 -15.01 -3.14
CA ALA A 175 -13.23 -15.08 -4.51
C ALA A 175 -13.27 -13.70 -5.17
N ALA A 176 -13.72 -12.66 -4.46
CA ALA A 176 -13.70 -11.29 -4.95
C ALA A 176 -12.27 -10.82 -5.25
N THR A 177 -11.29 -11.13 -4.39
CA THR A 177 -9.87 -10.85 -4.65
C THR A 177 -9.34 -11.59 -5.88
N ALA A 178 -9.72 -12.86 -6.08
CA ALA A 178 -9.34 -13.63 -7.26
C ALA A 178 -9.91 -13.00 -8.55
N VAL A 179 -11.18 -12.60 -8.54
CA VAL A 179 -11.80 -11.88 -9.65
C VAL A 179 -11.11 -10.54 -9.89
N GLY A 180 -10.77 -9.78 -8.84
CA GLY A 180 -10.03 -8.54 -8.95
C GLY A 180 -8.66 -8.71 -9.63
N ASN A 181 -7.90 -9.75 -9.23
CA ASN A 181 -6.63 -10.10 -9.87
C ASN A 181 -6.79 -10.56 -11.32
N TYR A 182 -7.91 -11.20 -11.66
CA TYR A 182 -8.20 -11.52 -13.06
C TYR A 182 -8.50 -10.25 -13.87
N LEU A 183 -9.32 -9.35 -13.33
CA LEU A 183 -9.68 -8.08 -13.98
C LEU A 183 -8.49 -7.12 -14.10
N SER A 184 -7.44 -7.24 -13.28
CA SER A 184 -6.21 -6.44 -13.46
C SER A 184 -5.45 -6.79 -14.75
N SER A 185 -5.83 -7.84 -15.46
CA SER A 185 -5.35 -8.10 -16.83
C SER A 185 -5.89 -7.11 -17.87
N ILE A 186 -7.05 -6.48 -17.63
CA ILE A 186 -7.69 -5.53 -18.56
C ILE A 186 -6.79 -4.32 -18.84
N PRO A 187 -6.21 -3.62 -17.84
CA PRO A 187 -5.20 -2.60 -18.07
C PRO A 187 -4.00 -3.06 -18.89
N GLY A 188 -3.64 -4.35 -18.81
CA GLY A 188 -2.58 -4.95 -19.63
C GLY A 188 -2.98 -5.06 -21.10
N LEU A 189 -4.23 -5.45 -21.38
CA LEU A 189 -4.78 -5.50 -22.75
C LEU A 189 -4.95 -4.10 -23.36
N LEU A 190 -5.19 -3.09 -22.53
CA LEU A 190 -5.32 -1.70 -22.95
C LEU A 190 -3.96 -1.01 -23.14
N TRP A 191 -2.88 -1.57 -22.60
CA TRP A 191 -1.54 -0.95 -22.55
C TRP A 191 -1.02 -0.46 -23.90
N GLU A 192 -1.28 -1.20 -24.97
CA GLU A 192 -0.86 -0.85 -26.34
C GLU A 192 -1.94 -0.07 -27.12
N LYS A 193 -3.19 -0.06 -26.63
CA LYS A 193 -4.34 0.48 -27.36
C LYS A 193 -4.73 1.89 -26.92
N VAL A 194 -4.42 2.28 -25.69
CA VAL A 194 -4.75 3.59 -25.14
C VAL A 194 -3.50 4.31 -24.62
N PRO A 195 -3.52 5.65 -24.55
CA PRO A 195 -2.46 6.40 -23.88
C PRO A 195 -2.26 5.94 -22.43
N LEU A 196 -1.01 5.96 -21.94
CA LEU A 196 -0.66 5.55 -20.56
C LEU A 196 -1.51 6.24 -19.50
N TRP A 197 -1.64 7.57 -19.61
CA TRP A 197 -2.45 8.36 -18.69
C TRP A 197 -3.92 7.92 -18.65
N ALA A 198 -4.49 7.49 -19.78
CA ALA A 198 -5.87 7.05 -19.87
C ALA A 198 -6.05 5.67 -19.19
N ASN A 199 -5.06 4.79 -19.30
CA ASN A 199 -5.06 3.50 -18.61
C ASN A 199 -5.05 3.67 -17.09
N TRP A 200 -4.22 4.59 -16.58
CA TRP A 200 -4.18 4.91 -15.15
C TRP A 200 -5.43 5.68 -14.69
N ALA A 201 -5.98 6.56 -15.52
CA ALA A 201 -7.23 7.26 -15.25
C ALA A 201 -8.43 6.33 -15.13
N LEU A 202 -8.47 5.23 -15.91
CA LEU A 202 -9.49 4.21 -15.77
C LEU A 202 -9.44 3.56 -14.38
N LEU A 203 -8.24 3.17 -13.91
CA LEU A 203 -8.07 2.58 -12.57
C LEU A 203 -8.41 3.57 -11.45
N MET A 204 -7.98 4.83 -11.58
CA MET A 204 -8.37 5.91 -10.68
C MET A 204 -9.90 6.06 -10.63
N GLY A 205 -10.56 6.08 -11.78
CA GLY A 205 -12.02 6.20 -11.89
C GLY A 205 -12.74 5.05 -11.19
N LEU A 206 -12.27 3.81 -11.37
CA LEU A 206 -12.82 2.65 -10.66
C LEU A 206 -12.68 2.77 -9.14
N CYS A 207 -11.52 3.22 -8.65
CA CYS A 207 -11.32 3.48 -7.21
C CYS A 207 -12.25 4.56 -6.67
N LEU A 208 -12.46 5.65 -7.43
CA LEU A 208 -13.36 6.74 -7.03
C LEU A 208 -14.83 6.29 -7.02
N ILE A 209 -15.26 5.52 -8.02
CA ILE A 209 -16.60 4.95 -8.07
C ILE A 209 -16.82 4.01 -6.87
N ALA A 210 -15.86 3.13 -6.58
CA ALA A 210 -15.92 2.23 -5.44
C ALA A 210 -15.95 3.00 -4.10
N ALA A 211 -15.15 4.06 -3.96
CA ALA A 211 -15.19 4.95 -2.81
C ALA A 211 -16.55 5.63 -2.65
N ALA A 212 -17.11 6.18 -3.74
CA ALA A 212 -18.41 6.83 -3.75
C ALA A 212 -19.54 5.86 -3.35
N MET A 213 -19.52 4.64 -3.88
CA MET A 213 -20.48 3.59 -3.50
C MET A 213 -20.39 3.25 -2.02
N MET A 214 -19.17 3.10 -1.48
CA MET A 214 -18.98 2.82 -0.06
C MET A 214 -19.42 3.98 0.84
N PHE A 215 -19.16 5.23 0.46
CA PHE A 215 -19.69 6.39 1.20
C PHE A 215 -21.22 6.48 1.14
N ALA A 216 -21.83 6.15 0.01
CA ALA A 216 -23.29 6.11 -0.13
C ALA A 216 -23.93 5.01 0.74
N MET A 217 -23.26 3.86 0.85
CA MET A 217 -23.72 2.73 1.68
C MET A 217 -23.34 2.86 3.16
N LEU A 218 -22.46 3.81 3.51
CA LEU A 218 -21.89 3.96 4.85
C LEU A 218 -22.96 4.01 5.93
N ARG A 219 -24.01 4.83 5.74
CA ARG A 219 -25.12 4.96 6.69
C ARG A 219 -25.87 3.65 6.91
N LYS A 220 -26.09 2.87 5.85
CA LYS A 220 -26.79 1.58 5.94
C LYS A 220 -25.93 0.53 6.63
N ILE A 221 -24.64 0.51 6.31
CA ILE A 221 -23.69 -0.44 6.90
C ILE A 221 -23.49 -0.12 8.38
N GLU A 222 -23.27 1.15 8.74
CA GLU A 222 -23.11 1.57 10.13
C GLU A 222 -24.36 1.23 10.95
N ALA A 223 -25.56 1.47 10.42
CA ALA A 223 -26.82 1.08 11.06
C ALA A 223 -26.95 -0.44 11.24
N ALA A 224 -26.51 -1.24 10.28
CA ALA A 224 -26.54 -2.71 10.36
C ALA A 224 -25.46 -3.31 11.28
N THR A 225 -24.43 -2.54 11.61
CA THR A 225 -23.34 -2.95 12.51
C THR A 225 -23.42 -2.35 13.92
N ALA A 226 -24.45 -1.55 14.21
CA ALA A 226 -24.62 -0.84 15.48
C ALA A 226 -25.28 -1.70 16.60
N GLU A 227 -25.07 -3.02 16.58
CA GLU A 227 -25.44 -3.93 17.67
C GLU A 227 -24.30 -4.11 18.68
#